data_AF-A0A9D1YVH8-F1
#
_entry.id   AF-A0A9D1YVH8-F1
#
_cell.length_a   1.000
_cell.length_b   1.000
_cell.length_c   1.000
_cell.angle_alpha   90.00
_cell.angle_beta   90.00
_cell.angle_gamma   90.00
#
_symmetry.space_group_name_H-M   'P 1'
#
loop_
_entity.id
_entity.type
_entity.pdbx_description
1 polymer ?
#
loop_
_entity_poly.entity_id
_entity_poly.type
_entity_poly.pdbx_seq_one_letter_code
_entity_poly.pdbx_strand_id
1 'polypeptide(L)'
;MSIDDQIARLSLLEKAALVSGENTWQTRAIPRLGINSIFLADGPHGVRKQTGSGDHLGIAGSLPATCFPTAAAVANSWNAELAQEIGTALGREASDQGVQVLLGPGLNIKRSPLGGRSFEYFSEDPEIAGTLAAAYVRGIQSQHVAATPKHFAVNSQELRRMASDSIIDERTLRELYLSAFETVVREAAPWAIMSAYNRVNGTYAHENAHLLTDVLREQWGFDGAVVSDWGG
;
A
#
# COMPACT_ATOMS: atom_id res chain seq x y z
N MET A 1 13.84 -22.49 -10.55
CA MET A 1 13.09 -21.99 -11.73
C MET A 1 13.05 -20.49 -11.59
N SER A 2 13.46 -19.74 -12.60
CA SER A 2 13.40 -18.27 -12.53
C SER A 2 11.94 -17.79 -12.63
N ILE A 3 11.70 -16.51 -12.31
CA ILE A 3 10.40 -15.87 -12.54
C ILE A 3 10.06 -15.90 -14.04
N ASP A 4 11.03 -15.65 -14.91
CA ASP A 4 10.86 -15.69 -16.37
C ASP A 4 10.44 -17.07 -16.87
N ASP A 5 11.05 -18.14 -16.33
CA ASP A 5 10.68 -19.52 -16.65
C ASP A 5 9.23 -19.81 -16.24
N GLN A 6 8.79 -19.32 -15.07
CA GLN A 6 7.42 -19.47 -14.62
C GLN A 6 6.45 -18.73 -15.54
N ILE A 7 6.76 -17.47 -15.89
CA ILE A 7 5.94 -16.63 -16.78
C ILE A 7 5.81 -17.26 -18.18
N ALA A 8 6.91 -17.80 -18.72
CA ALA A 8 6.92 -18.47 -20.02
C ALA A 8 6.02 -19.73 -20.04
N ARG A 9 5.85 -20.40 -18.90
CA ARG A 9 5.05 -21.62 -18.76
C ARG A 9 3.57 -21.37 -18.45
N LEU A 10 3.17 -20.14 -18.12
CA LEU A 10 1.77 -19.77 -17.91
C LEU A 10 1.03 -19.69 -19.25
N SER A 11 -0.18 -20.25 -19.30
CA SER A 11 -1.13 -19.98 -20.37
C SER A 11 -1.63 -18.52 -20.29
N LEU A 12 -2.21 -18.02 -21.37
CA LEU A 12 -2.79 -16.68 -21.39
C LEU A 12 -3.86 -16.49 -20.30
N LEU A 13 -4.71 -17.51 -20.08
CA LEU A 13 -5.75 -17.44 -19.05
C LEU A 13 -5.18 -17.40 -17.63
N GLU A 14 -4.08 -18.13 -17.36
CA GLU A 14 -3.45 -18.08 -16.03
C GLU A 14 -2.72 -16.74 -15.83
N LYS A 15 -2.13 -16.15 -16.88
CA LYS A 15 -1.58 -14.78 -16.82
C LYS A 15 -2.67 -13.76 -16.49
N ALA A 16 -3.80 -13.82 -17.20
CA ALA A 16 -4.95 -12.95 -16.95
C ALA A 16 -5.56 -13.18 -15.55
N ALA A 17 -5.59 -14.43 -15.07
CA ALA A 17 -6.08 -14.76 -13.74
C ALA A 17 -5.22 -14.13 -12.64
N LEU A 18 -3.89 -14.19 -12.75
CA LEU A 18 -2.94 -13.70 -11.74
C LEU A 18 -2.97 -12.19 -11.52
N VAL A 19 -3.52 -11.41 -12.46
CA VAL A 19 -3.69 -9.95 -12.32
C VAL A 19 -5.05 -9.57 -11.71
N SER A 20 -5.72 -10.52 -11.05
CA SER A 20 -6.96 -10.31 -10.30
C SER A 20 -6.98 -11.15 -9.04
N GLY A 21 -7.68 -10.68 -8.01
CA GLY A 21 -7.94 -11.47 -6.80
C GLY A 21 -8.74 -12.75 -7.10
N GLU A 22 -8.50 -13.80 -6.34
CA GLU A 22 -9.42 -14.93 -6.22
C GLU A 22 -10.68 -14.51 -5.46
N ASN A 23 -10.47 -13.79 -4.37
CA ASN A 23 -11.48 -13.18 -3.53
C ASN A 23 -10.96 -11.83 -3.01
N THR A 24 -11.64 -11.24 -2.03
CA THR A 24 -11.29 -9.93 -1.44
C THR A 24 -9.85 -9.82 -0.93
N TRP A 25 -9.29 -10.92 -0.41
CA TRP A 25 -8.03 -10.92 0.36
C TRP A 25 -6.96 -11.84 -0.20
N GLN A 26 -7.28 -12.67 -1.20
CA GLN A 26 -6.36 -13.69 -1.70
C GLN A 26 -6.12 -13.57 -3.19
N THR A 27 -4.87 -13.78 -3.60
CA THR A 27 -4.52 -13.97 -5.00
C THR A 27 -4.88 -15.38 -5.47
N ARG A 28 -4.91 -15.59 -6.80
CA ARG A 28 -5.12 -16.91 -7.38
C ARG A 28 -3.86 -17.76 -7.30
N ALA A 29 -4.02 -19.04 -6.97
CA ALA A 29 -2.95 -20.04 -7.03
C ALA A 29 -2.86 -20.69 -8.42
N ILE A 30 -1.64 -21.10 -8.83
CA ILE A 30 -1.38 -21.97 -9.99
C ILE A 30 -0.59 -23.20 -9.51
N PRO A 31 -1.26 -24.24 -8.97
CA PRO A 31 -0.59 -25.38 -8.33
C PRO A 31 0.37 -26.15 -9.25
N ARG A 32 0.06 -26.28 -10.55
CA ARG A 32 0.92 -27.00 -11.52
C ARG A 32 2.30 -26.36 -11.70
N LEU A 33 2.45 -25.08 -11.34
CA LEU A 33 3.70 -24.32 -11.41
C LEU A 33 4.28 -24.02 -10.02
N GLY A 34 3.65 -24.52 -8.94
CA GLY A 34 4.05 -24.24 -7.57
C GLY A 34 3.83 -22.79 -7.13
N ILE A 35 2.91 -22.06 -7.80
CA ILE A 35 2.54 -20.69 -7.40
C ILE A 35 1.39 -20.79 -6.40
N ASN A 36 1.66 -20.39 -5.16
CA ASN A 36 0.66 -20.43 -4.09
C ASN A 36 -0.18 -19.15 -4.08
N SER A 37 -1.42 -19.27 -3.59
CA SER A 37 -2.22 -18.10 -3.21
C SER A 37 -1.54 -17.39 -2.04
N ILE A 38 -1.50 -16.06 -2.08
CA ILE A 38 -1.03 -15.22 -0.98
C ILE A 38 -2.19 -14.40 -0.42
N PHE A 39 -2.13 -14.14 0.87
CA PHE A 39 -3.11 -13.41 1.65
C PHE A 39 -2.63 -11.97 1.87
N LEU A 40 -3.50 -11.03 1.52
CA LEU A 40 -3.39 -9.60 1.77
C LEU A 40 -4.29 -9.26 2.95
N ALA A 41 -3.86 -8.39 3.86
CA ALA A 41 -4.70 -7.89 4.95
C ALA A 41 -4.46 -6.40 5.21
N ASP A 42 -5.50 -5.69 5.64
CA ASP A 42 -5.31 -4.39 6.30
C ASP A 42 -4.51 -4.55 7.61
N GLY A 43 -3.85 -3.53 8.14
CA GLY A 43 -3.58 -2.26 7.51
C GLY A 43 -2.51 -1.45 8.27
N PRO A 44 -2.58 -0.11 8.31
CA PRO A 44 -1.45 0.73 8.67
C PRO A 44 -1.08 0.77 10.17
N HIS A 45 -1.95 0.31 11.08
CA HIS A 45 -1.73 0.37 12.54
C HIS A 45 -2.26 -0.88 13.28
N GLY A 46 -2.26 -2.03 12.61
CA GLY A 46 -2.65 -3.33 13.17
C GLY A 46 -3.00 -4.32 12.06
N VAL A 47 -2.75 -5.61 12.30
CA VAL A 47 -3.09 -6.66 11.33
C VAL A 47 -4.53 -7.08 11.51
N ARG A 48 -5.35 -6.86 10.49
CA ARG A 48 -6.78 -7.16 10.47
C ARG A 48 -7.06 -8.31 9.51
N LYS A 49 -6.56 -9.51 9.85
CA LYS A 49 -6.89 -10.73 9.10
C LYS A 49 -8.30 -11.17 9.44
N GLN A 50 -9.23 -10.97 8.51
CA GLN A 50 -10.62 -11.40 8.68
C GLN A 50 -10.76 -12.92 8.68
N THR A 51 -11.72 -13.41 9.47
CA THR A 51 -12.14 -14.81 9.48
C THR A 51 -13.53 -14.96 8.84
N GLY A 52 -13.79 -16.09 8.17
CA GLY A 52 -15.07 -16.31 7.48
C GLY A 52 -15.21 -15.56 6.16
N SER A 53 -16.43 -15.09 5.84
CA SER A 53 -16.68 -14.31 4.62
C SER A 53 -16.10 -12.90 4.77
N GLY A 54 -14.91 -12.68 4.23
CA GLY A 54 -14.23 -11.39 4.28
C GLY A 54 -14.93 -10.30 3.44
N ASP A 55 -14.87 -9.07 3.94
CA ASP A 55 -15.40 -7.87 3.32
C ASP A 55 -14.37 -6.73 3.42
N HIS A 56 -14.23 -5.95 2.35
CA HIS A 56 -13.29 -4.83 2.32
C HIS A 56 -13.70 -3.64 3.22
N LEU A 57 -14.92 -3.66 3.80
CA LEU A 57 -15.41 -2.61 4.71
C LEU A 57 -14.95 -2.83 6.16
N GLY A 58 -14.48 -4.03 6.48
CA GLY A 58 -13.99 -4.40 7.80
C GLY A 58 -15.04 -4.74 8.84
N ILE A 59 -16.22 -5.19 8.41
CA ILE A 59 -17.34 -5.52 9.31
C ILE A 59 -17.21 -6.94 9.89
N ALA A 60 -16.67 -7.88 9.10
CA ALA A 60 -16.45 -9.24 9.57
C ALA A 60 -15.37 -9.32 10.66
N GLY A 61 -15.51 -10.27 11.57
CA GLY A 61 -14.57 -10.51 12.65
C GLY A 61 -13.15 -10.79 12.15
N SER A 62 -12.16 -10.42 12.95
CA SER A 62 -10.73 -10.65 12.66
C SER A 62 -10.08 -11.47 13.75
N LEU A 63 -8.95 -12.09 13.42
CA LEU A 63 -8.07 -12.65 14.43
C LEU A 63 -7.59 -11.53 15.39
N PRO A 64 -7.36 -11.84 16.68
CA PRO A 64 -6.77 -10.87 17.61
C PRO A 64 -5.40 -10.41 17.14
N ALA A 65 -5.14 -9.12 17.23
CA ALA A 65 -3.89 -8.46 16.85
C ALA A 65 -3.67 -7.22 17.71
N THR A 66 -2.44 -6.71 17.75
CA THR A 66 -2.15 -5.45 18.43
C THR A 66 -2.70 -4.27 17.62
N CYS A 67 -3.50 -3.43 18.28
CA CYS A 67 -3.92 -2.15 17.72
C CYS A 67 -2.92 -1.07 18.16
N PHE A 68 -2.01 -0.71 17.27
CA PHE A 68 -1.00 0.32 17.52
C PHE A 68 -1.62 1.73 17.45
N PRO A 69 -0.96 2.76 18.01
CA PRO A 69 -1.33 4.13 17.75
C PRO A 69 -1.36 4.41 16.24
N THR A 70 -2.32 5.23 15.82
CA THR A 70 -2.49 5.56 14.40
C THR A 70 -1.29 6.36 13.90
N ALA A 71 -1.05 6.35 12.58
CA ALA A 71 0.10 7.04 11.99
C ALA A 71 0.16 8.54 12.35
N ALA A 72 -1.00 9.19 12.53
CA ALA A 72 -1.06 10.57 13.01
C ALA A 72 -0.47 10.73 14.42
N ALA A 73 -0.72 9.80 15.32
CA ALA A 73 -0.14 9.81 16.66
C ALA A 73 1.36 9.48 16.61
N VAL A 74 1.74 8.45 15.85
CA VAL A 74 3.15 8.04 15.70
C VAL A 74 4.00 9.15 15.09
N ALA A 75 3.46 9.95 14.17
CA ALA A 75 4.16 11.10 13.61
C ALA A 75 4.59 12.14 14.66
N ASN A 76 3.86 12.26 15.76
CA ASN A 76 4.23 13.18 16.85
C ASN A 76 5.42 12.70 17.68
N SER A 77 5.90 11.47 17.47
CA SER A 77 7.14 10.99 18.09
C SER A 77 8.41 11.52 17.40
N TRP A 78 8.32 11.86 16.11
CA TRP A 78 9.47 12.21 15.26
C TRP A 78 10.62 11.19 15.34
N ASN A 79 10.28 9.93 15.60
CA ASN A 79 11.24 8.88 15.93
C ASN A 79 11.14 7.76 14.90
N ALA A 80 12.09 7.73 13.96
CA ALA A 80 12.13 6.75 12.89
C ALA A 80 12.46 5.34 13.41
N GLU A 81 13.27 5.23 14.46
CA GLU A 81 13.60 3.96 15.10
C GLU A 81 12.36 3.33 15.71
N LEU A 82 11.55 4.10 16.45
CA LEU A 82 10.26 3.67 17.00
C LEU A 82 9.28 3.26 15.90
N ALA A 83 9.22 4.03 14.81
CA ALA A 83 8.39 3.71 13.65
C ALA A 83 8.82 2.36 13.02
N GLN A 84 10.12 2.08 12.94
CA GLN A 84 10.64 0.80 12.46
C GLN A 84 10.37 -0.35 13.44
N GLU A 85 10.42 -0.12 14.76
CA GLU A 85 10.03 -1.11 15.77
C GLU A 85 8.55 -1.49 15.64
N ILE A 86 7.67 -0.51 15.45
CA ILE A 86 6.24 -0.76 15.18
C ILE A 86 6.08 -1.55 13.88
N GLY A 87 6.75 -1.14 12.79
CA GLY A 87 6.74 -1.88 11.53
C GLY A 87 7.19 -3.33 11.69
N THR A 88 8.22 -3.57 12.50
CA THR A 88 8.72 -4.92 12.81
C THR A 88 7.68 -5.74 13.56
N ALA A 89 6.99 -5.16 14.55
CA ALA A 89 5.93 -5.84 15.28
C ALA A 89 4.73 -6.17 14.36
N LEU A 90 4.32 -5.25 13.50
CA LEU A 90 3.29 -5.48 12.49
C LEU A 90 3.67 -6.63 11.54
N GLY A 91 4.92 -6.65 11.04
CA GLY A 91 5.42 -7.72 10.17
C GLY A 91 5.43 -9.08 10.87
N ARG A 92 5.78 -9.13 12.17
CA ARG A 92 5.74 -10.36 12.98
C ARG A 92 4.33 -10.90 13.12
N GLU A 93 3.36 -10.06 13.49
CA GLU A 93 1.97 -10.48 13.62
C GLU A 93 1.37 -10.91 12.27
N ALA A 94 1.72 -10.21 11.18
CA ALA A 94 1.28 -10.60 9.84
C ALA A 94 1.81 -11.98 9.46
N SER A 95 3.10 -12.23 9.69
CA SER A 95 3.74 -13.53 9.43
C SER A 95 3.13 -14.65 10.26
N ASP A 96 2.94 -14.44 11.57
CA ASP A 96 2.30 -15.41 12.48
C ASP A 96 0.86 -15.75 12.06
N GLN A 97 0.13 -14.75 11.58
CA GLN A 97 -1.22 -14.93 11.04
C GLN A 97 -1.21 -15.44 9.58
N GLY A 98 -0.07 -15.74 8.97
CA GLY A 98 0.00 -16.21 7.59
C GLY A 98 -0.48 -15.19 6.56
N VAL A 99 -0.23 -13.90 6.79
CA VAL A 99 -0.42 -12.79 5.85
C VAL A 99 0.92 -12.49 5.17
N GLN A 100 0.93 -12.49 3.84
CA GLN A 100 2.16 -12.22 3.07
C GLN A 100 2.27 -10.76 2.63
N VAL A 101 1.15 -10.03 2.59
CA VAL A 101 1.11 -8.63 2.17
C VAL A 101 0.29 -7.82 3.16
N LEU A 102 0.94 -6.87 3.83
CA LEU A 102 0.28 -5.95 4.75
C LEU A 102 -0.03 -4.64 4.03
N LEU A 103 -1.29 -4.24 4.04
CA LEU A 103 -1.80 -3.08 3.29
C LEU A 103 -1.60 -1.79 4.06
N GLY A 104 -0.34 -1.40 4.21
CA GLY A 104 0.11 -0.16 4.83
C GLY A 104 1.63 0.04 4.70
N PRO A 105 2.15 1.19 5.12
CA PRO A 105 1.43 2.25 5.85
C PRO A 105 0.63 3.20 4.95
N GLY A 106 -0.26 3.99 5.56
CA GLY A 106 -0.93 5.12 4.90
C GLY A 106 -0.07 6.39 4.97
N LEU A 107 0.15 7.07 3.84
CA LEU A 107 1.02 8.25 3.79
C LEU A 107 0.52 9.39 2.88
N ASN A 108 -0.78 9.46 2.60
CA ASN A 108 -1.33 10.62 1.90
C ASN A 108 -1.12 11.91 2.72
N ILE A 109 -0.78 13.00 2.04
CA ILE A 109 -0.61 14.32 2.66
C ILE A 109 -1.92 14.81 3.26
N LYS A 110 -1.86 15.26 4.52
CA LYS A 110 -2.97 15.89 5.24
C LYS A 110 -3.24 17.31 4.74
N ARG A 111 -3.68 17.44 3.48
CA ARG A 111 -3.99 18.73 2.82
C ARG A 111 -4.97 19.58 3.64
N SER A 112 -5.93 18.93 4.30
CA SER A 112 -6.94 19.58 5.13
C SER A 112 -7.14 18.79 6.42
N PRO A 113 -7.36 19.46 7.56
CA PRO A 113 -7.68 18.77 8.82
C PRO A 113 -9.03 18.03 8.77
N LEU A 114 -9.88 18.30 7.77
CA LEU A 114 -11.19 17.67 7.59
C LEU A 114 -11.13 16.32 6.86
N GLY A 115 -9.96 15.87 6.43
CA GLY A 115 -9.79 14.58 5.77
C GLY A 115 -10.22 13.43 6.69
N GLY A 116 -11.23 12.65 6.27
CA GLY A 116 -11.79 11.56 7.08
C GLY A 116 -10.80 10.44 7.42
N ARG A 117 -9.70 10.32 6.67
CA ARG A 117 -8.61 9.36 6.88
C ARG A 117 -7.32 10.00 7.38
N SER A 118 -7.32 11.29 7.74
CA SER A 118 -6.12 11.95 8.25
C SER A 118 -5.54 11.29 9.51
N PHE A 119 -6.34 10.54 10.27
CA PHE A 119 -5.86 9.80 11.44
C PHE A 119 -4.88 8.67 11.07
N GLU A 120 -5.03 8.04 9.90
CA GLU A 120 -4.19 6.92 9.44
C GLU A 120 -3.00 7.37 8.57
N TYR A 121 -2.80 8.68 8.40
CA TYR A 121 -1.65 9.26 7.70
C TYR A 121 -0.69 9.96 8.65
N PHE A 122 0.59 10.03 8.28
CA PHE A 122 1.63 10.59 9.14
C PHE A 122 1.54 12.11 9.29
N SER A 123 1.74 12.88 8.22
CA SER A 123 1.93 14.33 8.31
C SER A 123 1.33 15.10 7.12
N GLU A 124 1.21 16.42 7.29
CA GLU A 124 1.05 17.37 6.18
C GLU A 124 2.39 17.67 5.48
N ASP A 125 3.50 17.41 6.18
CA ASP A 125 4.86 17.56 5.67
C ASP A 125 5.37 16.26 5.02
N PRO A 126 5.86 16.31 3.77
CA PRO A 126 6.30 15.12 3.04
C PRO A 126 7.59 14.50 3.58
N GLU A 127 8.48 15.26 4.21
CA GLU A 127 9.73 14.75 4.78
C GLU A 127 9.46 13.88 6.00
N ILE A 128 8.62 14.36 6.92
CA ILE A 128 8.17 13.58 8.08
C ILE A 128 7.38 12.35 7.62
N ALA A 129 6.45 12.53 6.68
CA ALA A 129 5.62 11.42 6.20
C ALA A 129 6.46 10.34 5.51
N GLY A 130 7.39 10.73 4.63
CA GLY A 130 8.29 9.82 3.93
C GLY A 130 9.23 9.09 4.88
N THR A 131 9.89 9.81 5.79
CA THR A 131 10.87 9.23 6.74
C THR A 131 10.24 8.15 7.62
N LEU A 132 9.07 8.43 8.20
CA LEU A 132 8.39 7.49 9.09
C LEU A 132 7.75 6.33 8.32
N ALA A 133 7.17 6.59 7.15
CA ALA A 133 6.63 5.53 6.30
C ALA A 133 7.73 4.57 5.81
N ALA A 134 8.91 5.09 5.45
CA ALA A 134 10.06 4.29 5.05
C ALA A 134 10.54 3.39 6.19
N ALA A 135 10.56 3.90 7.43
CA ALA A 135 10.85 3.12 8.62
C ALA A 135 9.85 1.97 8.84
N TYR A 136 8.54 2.23 8.70
CA TYR A 136 7.50 1.19 8.74
C TYR A 136 7.76 0.10 7.70
N VAL A 137 8.01 0.50 6.45
CA VAL A 137 8.26 -0.44 5.34
C VAL A 137 9.47 -1.33 5.63
N ARG A 138 10.60 -0.75 6.07
CA ARG A 138 11.78 -1.54 6.44
C ARG A 138 11.48 -2.52 7.58
N GLY A 139 10.74 -2.08 8.60
CA GLY A 139 10.32 -2.91 9.73
C GLY A 139 9.47 -4.11 9.28
N ILE A 140 8.40 -3.85 8.51
CA ILE A 140 7.49 -4.90 8.01
C ILE A 140 8.25 -5.90 7.13
N GLN A 141 9.04 -5.42 6.17
CA GLN A 141 9.76 -6.27 5.22
C GLN A 141 10.91 -7.06 5.86
N SER A 142 11.46 -6.59 6.98
CA SER A 142 12.45 -7.36 7.76
C SER A 142 11.90 -8.69 8.29
N GLN A 143 10.57 -8.85 8.33
CA GLN A 143 9.87 -10.05 8.78
C GLN A 143 9.33 -10.88 7.60
N HIS A 144 9.83 -10.65 6.39
CA HIS A 144 9.43 -11.34 5.15
C HIS A 144 7.95 -11.17 4.77
N VAL A 145 7.37 -10.01 5.10
CA VAL A 145 6.01 -9.60 4.70
C VAL A 145 6.14 -8.38 3.78
N ALA A 146 5.40 -8.37 2.67
CA ALA A 146 5.36 -7.23 1.77
C ALA A 146 4.66 -6.05 2.44
N ALA A 147 5.32 -4.90 2.53
CA ALA A 147 4.65 -3.65 2.87
C ALA A 147 3.98 -3.07 1.61
N THR A 148 2.88 -2.33 1.80
CA THR A 148 2.12 -1.71 0.71
C THR A 148 1.77 -0.26 1.06
N PRO A 149 2.68 0.70 0.86
CA PRO A 149 2.41 2.12 1.05
C PRO A 149 1.20 2.57 0.23
N LYS A 150 0.31 3.36 0.84
CA LYS A 150 -0.98 3.74 0.24
C LYS A 150 -1.47 5.15 0.61
N HIS A 151 -2.25 5.83 -0.21
CA HIS A 151 -2.78 5.46 -1.52
C HIS A 151 -2.14 6.33 -2.60
N PHE A 152 -1.52 5.72 -3.60
CA PHE A 152 -0.74 6.40 -4.62
C PHE A 152 -1.64 6.87 -5.78
N ALA A 153 -1.94 8.16 -5.95
CA ALA A 153 -1.55 9.30 -5.13
C ALA A 153 -2.71 10.31 -4.99
N VAL A 154 -2.49 11.34 -4.17
CA VAL A 154 -3.40 12.51 -4.03
C VAL A 154 -4.80 12.16 -3.51
N ASN A 155 -4.94 11.08 -2.73
CA ASN A 155 -6.18 10.71 -2.05
C ASN A 155 -6.31 11.44 -0.69
N SER A 156 -6.50 12.76 -0.72
CA SER A 156 -6.50 13.60 0.48
C SER A 156 -7.91 13.96 1.00
N GLN A 157 -8.97 13.35 0.47
CA GLN A 157 -10.35 13.53 0.96
C GLN A 157 -11.23 12.30 0.70
N GLU A 158 -12.20 12.04 1.57
CA GLU A 158 -13.13 10.91 1.42
C GLU A 158 -14.36 11.24 0.56
N LEU A 159 -14.76 12.52 0.54
CA LEU A 159 -15.95 12.94 -0.19
C LEU A 159 -15.79 12.60 -1.68
N ARG A 160 -16.61 11.63 -2.12
CA ARG A 160 -16.64 11.12 -3.50
C ARG A 160 -15.28 10.59 -3.99
N ARG A 161 -14.45 10.00 -3.13
CA ARG A 161 -13.08 9.54 -3.48
C ARG A 161 -12.98 8.67 -4.75
N MET A 162 -14.02 7.90 -5.09
CA MET A 162 -14.09 7.06 -6.30
C MET A 162 -14.49 7.81 -7.60
N ALA A 163 -14.82 9.08 -7.49
CA ALA A 163 -15.28 9.91 -8.61
C ALA A 163 -14.68 11.32 -8.61
N SER A 164 -13.96 11.72 -7.55
CA SER A 164 -13.30 13.01 -7.45
C SER A 164 -12.08 13.09 -8.36
N ASP A 165 -11.81 14.28 -8.86
CA ASP A 165 -10.61 14.59 -9.64
C ASP A 165 -9.76 15.62 -8.90
N SER A 166 -8.54 15.22 -8.54
CA SER A 166 -7.55 16.09 -7.91
C SER A 166 -6.81 16.86 -9.00
N ILE A 167 -7.21 18.11 -9.22
CA ILE A 167 -6.59 19.02 -10.18
C ILE A 167 -5.42 19.74 -9.51
N ILE A 168 -4.21 19.52 -10.02
CA ILE A 168 -2.96 19.95 -9.39
C ILE A 168 -1.86 20.16 -10.43
N ASP A 169 -1.04 21.19 -10.26
CA ASP A 169 0.13 21.40 -11.12
C ASP A 169 1.27 20.42 -10.78
N GLU A 170 2.15 20.18 -11.75
CA GLU A 170 3.24 19.21 -11.61
C GLU A 170 4.19 19.55 -10.45
N ARG A 171 4.43 20.84 -10.17
CA ARG A 171 5.32 21.24 -9.08
C ARG A 171 4.74 20.85 -7.73
N THR A 172 3.48 21.21 -7.47
CA THR A 172 2.80 20.85 -6.22
C THR A 172 2.64 19.32 -6.11
N LEU A 173 2.36 18.62 -7.21
CA LEU A 173 2.29 17.17 -7.25
C LEU A 173 3.61 16.54 -6.79
N ARG A 174 4.74 16.99 -7.35
CA ARG A 174 6.09 16.49 -7.05
C ARG A 174 6.54 16.84 -5.64
N GLU A 175 6.53 18.13 -5.30
CA GLU A 175 7.10 18.65 -4.05
C GLU A 175 6.29 18.24 -2.80
N LEU A 176 4.99 17.94 -2.92
CA LEU A 176 4.16 17.57 -1.76
C LEU A 176 3.66 16.13 -1.83
N TYR A 177 2.84 15.80 -2.82
CA TYR A 177 2.04 14.56 -2.78
C TYR A 177 2.83 13.31 -3.17
N LEU A 178 3.83 13.48 -4.02
CA LEU A 178 4.70 12.40 -4.49
C LEU A 178 5.97 12.27 -3.66
N SER A 179 6.47 13.36 -3.08
CA SER A 179 7.75 13.38 -2.34
C SER A 179 7.85 12.31 -1.25
N ALA A 180 6.80 12.12 -0.43
CA ALA A 180 6.80 11.07 0.59
C ALA A 180 6.87 9.64 0.00
N PHE A 181 6.18 9.40 -1.12
CA PHE A 181 6.26 8.10 -1.82
C PHE A 181 7.63 7.91 -2.48
N GLU A 182 8.23 8.96 -3.03
CA GLU A 182 9.58 8.90 -3.60
C GLU A 182 10.61 8.46 -2.55
N THR A 183 10.59 9.09 -1.37
CA THR A 183 11.42 8.69 -0.22
C THR A 183 11.23 7.21 0.10
N VAL A 184 9.99 6.74 0.22
CA VAL A 184 9.70 5.34 0.54
C VAL A 184 10.22 4.40 -0.54
N VAL A 185 10.00 4.71 -1.82
CA VAL A 185 10.48 3.89 -2.95
C VAL A 185 12.00 3.81 -2.95
N ARG A 186 12.69 4.93 -2.84
CA ARG A 186 14.15 5.00 -2.94
C ARG A 186 14.88 4.45 -1.70
N GLU A 187 14.32 4.64 -0.51
CA GLU A 187 15.02 4.34 0.75
C GLU A 187 14.55 3.06 1.46
N ALA A 188 13.37 2.54 1.10
CA ALA A 188 12.79 1.36 1.75
C ALA A 188 12.36 0.26 0.77
N ALA A 189 12.36 0.52 -0.55
CA ALA A 189 12.06 -0.46 -1.59
C ALA A 189 10.83 -1.33 -1.26
N PRO A 190 9.63 -0.74 -1.16
CA PRO A 190 8.42 -1.48 -0.85
C PRO A 190 8.14 -2.52 -1.94
N TRP A 191 7.72 -3.72 -1.56
CA TRP A 191 7.41 -4.80 -2.52
C TRP A 191 6.08 -4.58 -3.25
N ALA A 192 5.20 -3.77 -2.67
CA ALA A 192 3.95 -3.37 -3.31
C ALA A 192 3.62 -1.90 -3.03
N ILE A 193 2.80 -1.29 -3.88
CA ILE A 193 2.15 0.01 -3.66
C ILE A 193 0.67 -0.13 -4.02
N MET A 194 -0.21 0.52 -3.25
CA MET A 194 -1.63 0.56 -3.58
C MET A 194 -1.98 1.87 -4.28
N SER A 195 -2.55 1.81 -5.48
CA SER A 195 -3.02 2.99 -6.19
C SER A 195 -4.30 3.55 -5.58
N ALA A 196 -4.50 4.87 -5.69
CA ALA A 196 -5.66 5.56 -5.15
C ALA A 196 -6.94 5.38 -5.99
N TYR A 197 -8.08 5.68 -5.36
CA TYR A 197 -9.39 5.71 -6.01
C TYR A 197 -9.61 6.91 -6.93
N ASN A 198 -9.09 8.08 -6.57
CA ASN A 198 -9.42 9.33 -7.25
C ASN A 198 -8.75 9.43 -8.62
N ARG A 199 -9.25 10.36 -9.43
CA ARG A 199 -8.52 10.86 -10.59
C ARG A 199 -7.47 11.88 -10.17
N VAL A 200 -6.40 11.96 -10.95
CA VAL A 200 -5.38 13.01 -10.85
C VAL A 200 -5.28 13.63 -12.24
N ASN A 201 -5.66 14.90 -12.35
CA ASN A 201 -5.69 15.63 -13.62
C ASN A 201 -6.46 14.88 -14.73
N GLY A 202 -7.64 14.33 -14.41
CA GLY A 202 -8.57 13.75 -15.38
C GLY A 202 -8.49 12.22 -15.54
N THR A 203 -7.42 11.56 -15.08
CA THR A 203 -7.22 10.11 -15.24
C THR A 203 -7.19 9.41 -13.88
N TYR A 204 -7.88 8.27 -13.75
CA TYR A 204 -7.89 7.49 -12.51
C TYR A 204 -6.49 7.00 -12.13
N ALA A 205 -6.13 7.10 -10.84
CA ALA A 205 -4.76 6.82 -10.41
C ALA A 205 -4.32 5.37 -10.72
N HIS A 206 -5.23 4.40 -10.71
CA HIS A 206 -4.96 2.98 -11.05
C HIS A 206 -4.68 2.72 -12.55
N GLU A 207 -4.97 3.68 -13.44
CA GLU A 207 -4.72 3.59 -14.89
C GLU A 207 -3.88 4.76 -15.41
N ASN A 208 -3.33 5.60 -14.52
CA ASN A 208 -2.60 6.80 -14.89
C ASN A 208 -1.15 6.46 -15.24
N ALA A 209 -0.83 6.42 -16.54
CA ALA A 209 0.50 6.10 -17.04
C ALA A 209 1.60 7.04 -16.53
N HIS A 210 1.32 8.34 -16.42
CA HIS A 210 2.26 9.32 -15.86
C HIS A 210 2.65 8.94 -14.43
N LEU A 211 1.68 8.57 -13.59
CA LEU A 211 1.95 8.15 -12.21
C LEU A 211 2.62 6.77 -12.14
N LEU A 212 2.04 5.77 -12.79
CA LEU A 212 2.40 4.36 -12.56
C LEU A 212 3.59 3.88 -13.39
N THR A 213 3.90 4.55 -14.50
CA THR A 213 5.01 4.19 -15.38
C THR A 213 6.08 5.27 -15.35
N ASP A 214 5.77 6.47 -15.85
CA ASP A 214 6.79 7.52 -16.05
C ASP A 214 7.42 7.95 -14.73
N VAL A 215 6.61 8.24 -13.70
CA VAL A 215 7.10 8.61 -12.37
C VAL A 215 7.60 7.37 -11.62
N LEU A 216 6.70 6.42 -11.34
CA LEU A 216 6.97 5.36 -10.37
C LEU A 216 8.06 4.40 -10.85
N ARG A 217 8.01 3.96 -12.12
CA ARG A 217 8.94 2.96 -12.65
C ARG A 217 10.16 3.59 -13.30
N GLU A 218 9.96 4.51 -14.23
CA GLU A 218 11.07 5.04 -15.04
C GLU A 218 11.95 6.03 -14.25
N GLN A 219 11.34 6.92 -13.46
CA GLN A 219 12.09 7.95 -12.72
C GLN A 219 12.55 7.48 -11.33
N TRP A 220 11.73 6.70 -10.63
CA TRP A 220 12.06 6.23 -9.28
C TRP A 220 12.63 4.82 -9.24
N GLY A 221 12.46 4.01 -10.30
CA GLY A 221 13.01 2.67 -10.36
C GLY A 221 12.22 1.62 -9.58
N PHE A 222 10.94 1.85 -9.29
CA PHE A 222 10.10 0.87 -8.59
C PHE A 222 9.94 -0.40 -9.43
N ASP A 223 10.31 -1.55 -8.86
CA ASP A 223 10.24 -2.88 -9.48
C ASP A 223 9.22 -3.82 -8.80
N GLY A 224 8.47 -3.30 -7.83
CA GLY A 224 7.43 -4.02 -7.10
C GLY A 224 6.08 -4.10 -7.85
N ALA A 225 5.07 -4.65 -7.14
CA ALA A 225 3.71 -4.77 -7.65
C ALA A 225 2.86 -3.52 -7.33
N VAL A 226 2.04 -3.07 -8.28
CA VAL A 226 0.96 -2.13 -7.98
C VAL A 226 -0.33 -2.92 -7.83
N VAL A 227 -1.04 -2.71 -6.72
CA VAL A 227 -2.39 -3.24 -6.50
C VAL A 227 -3.39 -2.08 -6.50
N SER A 228 -4.60 -2.30 -7.02
CA SER A 228 -5.64 -1.29 -6.89
C SER A 228 -6.16 -1.22 -5.45
N ASP A 229 -6.71 -0.07 -5.06
CA ASP A 229 -7.63 -0.03 -3.92
C ASP A 229 -8.91 -0.82 -4.27
N TRP A 230 -9.66 -1.31 -3.29
CA TRP A 230 -10.75 -2.25 -3.55
C TRP A 230 -11.88 -1.63 -4.37
N GLY A 231 -12.07 -2.10 -5.61
CA GLY A 231 -13.10 -1.60 -6.53
C GLY A 231 -12.74 -0.31 -7.25
N GLY A 232 -11.50 0.15 -7.13
CA GLY A 232 -10.90 1.10 -8.05
C GLY A 232 -9.91 0.38 -8.94
#